data_AF-M2ZG85-F1
#
_entry.id   AF-M2ZG85-F1
#
_cell.length_a   1.000
_cell.length_b   1.000
_cell.length_c   1.000
_cell.angle_alpha   90.00
_cell.angle_beta   90.00
_cell.angle_gamma   90.00
#
_symmetry.space_group_name_H-M   'P 1'
#
loop_
_entity.id
_entity.type
_entity.pdbx_description
1 polymer ?
#
loop_
_entity_poly.entity_id
_entity_poly.type
_entity_poly.pdbx_seq_one_letter_code
_entity_poly.pdbx_strand_id
1 'polypeptide(L)'
;MLTENSHATHYTLSALFYRLKTGLKGKKLKKALDRAWDIDPNATLKIIWNARSIHLGDASRETFYRAIGWLYETHPATLLVNLPWLVQPPPSKKRKIEKDESDSELDVKNGLSHGYWKDPLNILALAVRGELRVGGKFALVTNPGAGDRLIYIHIDGKRRKRSQNGSKPATRDWTPGRYQHTREAYHDTALAKLNTSSKYKALHLTIARLFVDQLKLDLDHLHSDRKAAISLCAKWAPSNKGSNDKQTCIVTSIAETLYPFSSVCPDSVDPAADRTLYLKHARNSYQTSTLSKLRAHLQIVERDISAQTFEKIVYANVPELAMKRYEEVFRRKDLERFDGYRDYEARRKWEKSGEVGFGKERKHDSVARVMGHEGYRMLKVVD
;
A
#
# COMPACT_ATOMS: atom_id res chain seq x y z
N MET A 1 -46.57 -5.50 -2.88
CA MET A 1 -45.76 -4.33 -2.48
C MET A 1 -44.28 -4.69 -2.16
N LEU A 2 -43.68 -5.71 -2.78
CA LEU A 2 -42.27 -6.09 -2.52
C LEU A 2 -41.27 -5.60 -3.60
N THR A 3 -41.74 -4.95 -4.66
CA THR A 3 -40.93 -4.66 -5.87
C THR A 3 -40.32 -3.26 -5.92
N GLU A 4 -40.95 -2.26 -5.30
CA GLU A 4 -40.46 -0.88 -5.35
C GLU A 4 -39.23 -0.66 -4.45
N ASN A 5 -39.24 -1.22 -3.23
CA ASN A 5 -38.09 -1.15 -2.33
C ASN A 5 -36.88 -1.90 -2.89
N SER A 6 -37.07 -3.07 -3.51
CA SER A 6 -35.96 -3.81 -4.14
C SER A 6 -35.34 -3.06 -5.34
N HIS A 7 -36.16 -2.29 -6.07
CA HIS A 7 -35.67 -1.49 -7.21
C HIS A 7 -34.86 -0.29 -6.74
N ALA A 8 -35.32 0.41 -5.69
CA ALA A 8 -34.64 1.57 -5.13
C ALA A 8 -33.31 1.20 -4.45
N THR A 9 -33.24 0.04 -3.79
CA THR A 9 -31.99 -0.46 -3.19
C THR A 9 -30.97 -0.85 -4.27
N HIS A 10 -31.40 -1.61 -5.29
CA HIS A 10 -30.54 -1.99 -6.41
C HIS A 10 -30.01 -0.78 -7.19
N TYR A 11 -30.86 0.23 -7.44
CA TYR A 11 -30.46 1.46 -8.12
C TYR A 11 -29.42 2.24 -7.32
N THR A 12 -29.58 2.38 -6.00
CA THR A 12 -28.66 3.16 -5.17
C THR A 12 -27.28 2.51 -5.08
N LEU A 13 -27.22 1.19 -4.87
CA LEU A 13 -25.96 0.45 -4.83
C LEU A 13 -25.26 0.43 -6.21
N SER A 14 -26.03 0.26 -7.29
CA SER A 14 -25.54 0.41 -8.67
C SER A 14 -24.99 1.80 -8.93
N ALA A 15 -25.72 2.83 -8.52
CA ALA A 15 -25.27 4.20 -8.65
C ALA A 15 -23.95 4.42 -7.89
N LEU A 16 -23.80 3.94 -6.65
CA LEU A 16 -22.54 4.04 -5.91
C LEU A 16 -21.40 3.34 -6.67
N PHE A 17 -21.61 2.08 -7.08
CA PHE A 17 -20.61 1.29 -7.80
C PHE A 17 -20.09 2.00 -9.05
N TYR A 18 -20.99 2.48 -9.92
CA TYR A 18 -20.58 3.23 -11.12
C TYR A 18 -19.97 4.60 -10.77
N ARG A 19 -20.47 5.29 -9.74
CA ARG A 19 -19.96 6.60 -9.31
C ARG A 19 -18.55 6.54 -8.73
N LEU A 20 -18.20 5.45 -8.05
CA LEU A 20 -16.84 5.22 -7.57
C LEU A 20 -15.86 5.05 -8.74
N LYS A 21 -16.30 4.41 -9.83
CA LYS A 21 -15.53 4.29 -11.09
C LYS A 21 -15.33 5.61 -11.80
N THR A 22 -16.35 6.46 -11.81
CA THR A 22 -16.27 7.79 -12.47
C THR A 22 -15.56 8.86 -11.64
N GLY A 23 -15.09 8.51 -10.43
CA GLY A 23 -14.23 9.38 -9.62
C GLY A 23 -14.97 10.48 -8.86
N LEU A 24 -16.18 10.20 -8.32
CA LEU A 24 -16.90 11.14 -7.45
C LEU A 24 -16.04 11.65 -6.29
N LYS A 25 -16.17 12.94 -5.94
CA LYS A 25 -15.38 13.57 -4.86
C LYS A 25 -16.24 14.42 -3.92
N GLY A 26 -15.69 14.69 -2.73
CA GLY A 26 -16.22 15.66 -1.77
C GLY A 26 -17.63 15.31 -1.27
N LYS A 27 -18.48 16.33 -1.10
CA LYS A 27 -19.82 16.18 -0.51
C LYS A 27 -20.72 15.20 -1.27
N LYS A 28 -20.56 15.10 -2.60
CA LYS A 28 -21.34 14.15 -3.43
C LYS A 28 -21.00 12.70 -3.09
N LEU A 29 -19.71 12.40 -2.90
CA LEU A 29 -19.25 11.07 -2.51
C LEU A 29 -19.76 10.72 -1.11
N LYS A 30 -19.64 11.64 -0.14
CA LYS A 30 -20.16 11.43 1.22
C LYS A 30 -21.65 11.07 1.20
N LYS A 31 -22.48 11.88 0.53
CA LYS A 31 -23.93 11.62 0.42
C LYS A 31 -24.26 10.28 -0.25
N ALA A 32 -23.45 9.85 -1.22
CA ALA A 32 -23.66 8.57 -1.88
C ALA A 32 -23.30 7.39 -0.97
N LEU A 33 -22.22 7.52 -0.18
CA LEU A 33 -21.82 6.52 0.82
C LEU A 33 -22.83 6.44 1.96
N ASP A 34 -23.25 7.59 2.52
CA ASP A 34 -24.26 7.65 3.59
C ASP A 34 -25.54 6.90 3.15
N ARG A 35 -26.11 7.25 1.98
CA ARG A 35 -27.33 6.60 1.46
C ARG A 35 -27.17 5.12 1.16
N ALA A 36 -26.02 4.72 0.61
CA ALA A 36 -25.78 3.31 0.30
C ALA A 36 -25.64 2.49 1.58
N TRP A 37 -24.99 3.06 2.60
CA TRP A 37 -24.85 2.42 3.90
C TRP A 37 -26.18 2.28 4.62
N ASP A 38 -27.03 3.31 4.60
CA ASP A 38 -28.38 3.24 5.19
C ASP A 38 -29.25 2.13 4.55
N ILE A 39 -28.96 1.78 3.29
CA ILE A 39 -29.66 0.73 2.54
C ILE A 39 -29.09 -0.66 2.83
N ASP A 40 -27.78 -0.82 2.62
CA ASP A 40 -27.08 -2.09 2.82
C ASP A 40 -25.60 -1.82 3.16
N PRO A 41 -25.26 -1.82 4.45
CA PRO A 41 -23.89 -1.65 4.93
C PRO A 41 -22.92 -2.69 4.34
N ASN A 42 -23.36 -3.95 4.24
CA ASN A 42 -22.54 -5.04 3.74
C ASN A 42 -22.24 -4.84 2.25
N ALA A 43 -23.24 -4.48 1.46
CA ALA A 43 -23.05 -4.16 0.05
C ALA A 43 -22.11 -2.98 -0.16
N THR A 44 -22.32 -1.93 0.62
CA THR A 44 -21.50 -0.72 0.57
C THR A 44 -20.05 -1.04 0.88
N LEU A 45 -19.80 -1.86 1.90
CA LEU A 45 -18.46 -2.32 2.26
C LEU A 45 -17.80 -3.11 1.12
N LYS A 46 -18.52 -4.04 0.49
CA LYS A 46 -18.03 -4.80 -0.67
C LYS A 46 -17.68 -3.90 -1.85
N ILE A 47 -18.53 -2.90 -2.13
CA ILE A 47 -18.30 -1.91 -3.19
C ILE A 47 -17.03 -1.08 -2.91
N ILE A 48 -16.81 -0.68 -1.66
CA ILE A 48 -15.60 0.05 -1.24
C ILE A 48 -14.34 -0.80 -1.46
N TRP A 49 -14.35 -2.08 -1.06
CA TRP A 49 -13.22 -2.99 -1.28
C TRP A 49 -13.01 -3.32 -2.76
N ASN A 50 -14.09 -3.43 -3.53
CA ASN A 50 -14.01 -3.60 -4.98
C ASN A 50 -13.30 -2.42 -5.65
N ALA A 51 -13.58 -1.18 -5.23
CA ALA A 51 -12.89 -0.01 -5.78
C ALA A 51 -11.36 -0.09 -5.62
N ARG A 52 -10.86 -0.79 -4.60
CA ARG A 52 -9.42 -1.03 -4.41
C ARG A 52 -8.91 -2.29 -5.07
N SER A 53 -9.71 -3.34 -5.11
CA SER A 53 -9.28 -4.69 -5.52
C SER A 53 -8.57 -4.63 -6.87
N ILE A 54 -7.36 -5.17 -6.93
CA ILE A 54 -6.52 -5.13 -8.13
C ILE A 54 -6.95 -6.20 -9.13
N HIS A 55 -7.37 -7.34 -8.60
CA HIS A 55 -7.66 -8.55 -9.35
C HIS A 55 -9.16 -8.78 -9.56
N LEU A 56 -10.02 -8.10 -8.77
CA LEU A 56 -11.49 -8.18 -8.89
C LEU A 56 -12.15 -6.82 -9.16
N GLY A 57 -11.39 -5.73 -9.23
CA GLY A 57 -12.00 -4.40 -9.23
C GLY A 57 -11.15 -3.35 -9.93
N ASP A 58 -11.36 -2.10 -9.53
CA ASP A 58 -10.90 -0.95 -10.33
C ASP A 58 -9.49 -0.46 -9.98
N ALA A 59 -8.83 -1.05 -8.98
CA ALA A 59 -7.52 -0.65 -8.47
C ALA A 59 -7.39 0.88 -8.14
N SER A 60 -8.51 1.57 -7.90
CA SER A 60 -8.55 3.02 -7.71
C SER A 60 -8.17 3.40 -6.29
N ARG A 61 -6.89 3.74 -6.10
CA ARG A 61 -6.35 4.22 -4.81
C ARG A 61 -7.05 5.48 -4.29
N GLU A 62 -7.32 6.45 -5.17
CA GLU A 62 -7.93 7.72 -4.72
C GLU A 62 -9.36 7.50 -4.23
N THR A 63 -10.18 6.81 -5.02
CA THR A 63 -11.56 6.48 -4.64
C THR A 63 -11.59 5.67 -3.36
N PHE A 64 -10.74 4.66 -3.26
CA PHE A 64 -10.63 3.82 -2.08
C PHE A 64 -10.28 4.63 -0.83
N TYR A 65 -9.21 5.44 -0.84
CA TYR A 65 -8.82 6.17 0.37
C TYR A 65 -9.85 7.23 0.78
N ARG A 66 -10.63 7.79 -0.17
CA ARG A 66 -11.77 8.66 0.17
C ARG A 66 -12.86 7.90 0.92
N ALA A 67 -13.20 6.70 0.45
CA ALA A 67 -14.20 5.84 1.08
C ALA A 67 -13.71 5.27 2.42
N ILE A 68 -12.44 4.93 2.54
CA ILE A 68 -11.83 4.56 3.83
C ILE A 68 -11.80 5.75 4.79
N GLY A 69 -11.58 6.96 4.28
CA GLY A 69 -11.71 8.19 5.07
C GLY A 69 -13.10 8.36 5.65
N TRP A 70 -14.13 8.07 4.86
CA TRP A 70 -15.51 8.03 5.34
C TRP A 70 -15.72 6.96 6.42
N LEU A 71 -15.31 5.71 6.19
CA LEU A 71 -15.40 4.64 7.20
C LEU A 71 -14.65 5.00 8.50
N TYR A 72 -13.49 5.65 8.39
CA TYR A 72 -12.73 6.09 9.56
C TYR A 72 -13.46 7.20 10.34
N GLU A 73 -14.25 8.03 9.68
CA GLU A 73 -15.05 9.09 10.31
C GLU A 73 -16.34 8.53 10.93
N THR A 74 -17.03 7.60 10.25
CA THR A 74 -18.39 7.17 10.60
C THR A 74 -18.50 5.75 11.16
N HIS A 75 -17.67 4.80 10.72
CA HIS A 75 -17.73 3.38 11.09
C HIS A 75 -16.33 2.79 11.39
N PRO A 76 -15.60 3.34 12.39
CA PRO A 76 -14.20 2.98 12.62
C PRO A 76 -14.02 1.51 13.02
N ALA A 77 -14.94 0.92 13.79
CA ALA A 77 -14.87 -0.50 14.16
C ALA A 77 -14.91 -1.41 12.91
N THR A 78 -15.87 -1.15 12.02
CA THR A 78 -15.94 -1.83 10.71
C THR A 78 -14.63 -1.66 9.93
N LEU A 79 -14.06 -0.46 9.85
CA LEU A 79 -12.78 -0.28 9.14
C LEU A 79 -11.69 -1.20 9.73
N LEU A 80 -11.50 -1.17 11.05
CA LEU A 80 -10.42 -1.89 11.70
C LEU A 80 -10.50 -3.40 11.50
N VAL A 81 -11.69 -3.99 11.61
CA VAL A 81 -11.91 -5.43 11.43
C VAL A 81 -11.60 -5.89 10.00
N ASN A 82 -11.73 -5.00 9.02
CA ASN A 82 -11.54 -5.36 7.61
C ASN A 82 -10.18 -4.96 7.01
N LEU A 83 -9.37 -4.19 7.74
CA LEU A 83 -8.00 -3.86 7.31
C LEU A 83 -7.12 -5.08 6.94
N PRO A 84 -7.20 -6.24 7.63
CA PRO A 84 -6.43 -7.43 7.24
C PRO A 84 -6.63 -7.85 5.79
N TRP A 85 -7.83 -7.68 5.24
CA TRP A 85 -8.18 -8.09 3.87
C TRP A 85 -7.55 -7.22 2.77
N LEU A 86 -6.85 -6.13 3.15
CA LEU A 86 -6.00 -5.41 2.19
C LEU A 86 -4.71 -6.15 1.87
N VAL A 87 -4.23 -6.98 2.78
CA VAL A 87 -2.91 -7.61 2.68
C VAL A 87 -2.96 -9.13 2.74
N GLN A 88 -4.09 -9.69 3.18
CA GLN A 88 -4.35 -11.11 3.17
C GLN A 88 -5.13 -11.50 1.91
N PRO A 89 -4.79 -12.63 1.28
CA PRO A 89 -5.56 -13.15 0.18
C PRO A 89 -6.92 -13.65 0.68
N PRO A 90 -8.02 -13.41 -0.06
CA PRO A 90 -9.31 -13.96 0.29
C PRO A 90 -9.27 -15.49 0.14
N PRO A 91 -9.96 -16.25 1.01
CA PRO A 91 -10.11 -17.69 0.82
C PRO A 91 -10.88 -17.93 -0.48
N SER A 92 -10.18 -18.27 -1.56
CA SER A 92 -10.76 -18.53 -2.87
C SER A 92 -10.25 -19.86 -3.41
N LYS A 93 -11.12 -20.60 -4.08
CA LYS A 93 -10.72 -21.83 -4.79
C LYS A 93 -9.77 -21.46 -5.93
N LYS A 94 -8.64 -22.17 -5.97
CA LYS A 94 -7.58 -22.13 -6.99
C LYS A 94 -8.09 -21.64 -8.35
N ARG A 95 -7.84 -20.38 -8.69
CA ARG A 95 -7.85 -19.92 -10.09
C ARG A 95 -6.41 -19.93 -10.57
N LYS A 96 -6.16 -20.44 -11.77
CA LYS A 96 -4.90 -20.18 -12.47
C LYS A 96 -4.89 -18.67 -12.78
N ILE A 97 -4.12 -17.91 -12.00
CA ILE A 97 -3.85 -16.51 -12.24
C ILE A 97 -2.52 -16.45 -13.01
N GLU A 98 -2.50 -15.72 -14.12
CA GLU A 98 -1.24 -15.41 -14.81
C GLU A 98 -0.38 -14.56 -13.86
N LYS A 99 0.85 -15.01 -13.59
CA LYS A 99 1.78 -14.37 -12.65
C LYS A 99 2.12 -12.95 -13.14
N ASP A 100 1.66 -11.92 -12.43
CA ASP A 100 2.11 -10.53 -12.61
C ASP A 100 3.34 -10.26 -11.72
N GLU A 101 4.13 -9.23 -12.02
CA GLU A 101 5.39 -8.93 -11.32
C GLU A 101 5.20 -8.45 -9.88
N SER A 102 3.99 -8.00 -9.52
CA SER A 102 3.63 -7.65 -8.16
C SER A 102 3.29 -8.85 -7.29
N ASP A 103 3.06 -10.01 -7.90
CA ASP A 103 2.44 -11.15 -7.27
C ASP A 103 3.52 -12.13 -6.82
N SER A 104 3.53 -12.49 -5.55
CA SER A 104 4.39 -13.56 -5.07
C SER A 104 3.89 -14.92 -5.55
N GLU A 105 4.76 -15.93 -5.56
CA GLU A 105 4.35 -17.32 -5.83
C GLU A 105 3.28 -17.80 -4.83
N LEU A 106 3.32 -17.26 -3.62
CA LEU A 106 2.29 -17.43 -2.62
C LEU A 106 0.95 -16.83 -3.06
N ASP A 107 0.94 -15.62 -3.62
CA ASP A 107 -0.27 -14.94 -4.09
C ASP A 107 -0.90 -15.67 -5.29
N VAL A 108 -0.08 -16.19 -6.20
CA VAL A 108 -0.56 -17.02 -7.31
C VAL A 108 -1.20 -18.31 -6.80
N LYS A 109 -0.66 -18.90 -5.72
CA LYS A 109 -1.15 -20.16 -5.13
C LYS A 109 -2.40 -19.97 -4.26
N ASN A 110 -2.48 -18.88 -3.51
CA ASN A 110 -3.48 -18.66 -2.46
C ASN A 110 -4.55 -17.62 -2.81
N GLY A 111 -4.43 -16.95 -3.97
CA GLY A 111 -5.26 -15.81 -4.35
C GLY A 111 -4.58 -14.47 -4.05
N LEU A 112 -5.10 -13.39 -4.62
CA LEU A 112 -4.52 -12.06 -4.49
C LEU A 112 -5.22 -11.25 -3.40
N SER A 113 -4.47 -10.48 -2.61
CA SER A 113 -5.05 -9.52 -1.66
C SER A 113 -5.74 -8.36 -2.40
N HIS A 114 -6.71 -7.72 -1.75
CA HIS A 114 -7.40 -6.58 -2.38
C HIS A 114 -6.48 -5.36 -2.58
N GLY A 115 -5.51 -5.18 -1.69
CA GLY A 115 -4.54 -4.11 -1.75
C GLY A 115 -3.10 -4.61 -1.68
N TYR A 116 -2.20 -3.71 -1.30
CA TYR A 116 -0.80 -3.97 -1.03
C TYR A 116 -0.47 -3.60 0.42
N TRP A 117 0.63 -4.12 0.94
CA TRP A 117 1.19 -3.73 2.25
C TRP A 117 1.52 -2.23 2.37
N LYS A 118 1.58 -1.49 1.26
CA LYS A 118 1.69 -0.02 1.28
C LYS A 118 0.38 0.68 1.68
N ASP A 119 -0.78 0.08 1.43
CA ASP A 119 -2.08 0.72 1.70
C ASP A 119 -2.28 1.03 3.19
N PRO A 120 -2.06 0.09 4.14
CA PRO A 120 -2.13 0.39 5.57
C PRO A 120 -1.24 1.57 5.98
N LEU A 121 0.01 1.60 5.49
CA LEU A 121 0.95 2.70 5.80
C LEU A 121 0.47 4.05 5.24
N ASN A 122 -0.09 4.06 4.03
CA ASN A 122 -0.68 5.28 3.46
C ASN A 122 -1.89 5.74 4.27
N ILE A 123 -2.79 4.83 4.65
CA ILE A 123 -3.95 5.12 5.51
C ILE A 123 -3.50 5.76 6.82
N LEU A 124 -2.49 5.18 7.47
CA LEU A 124 -1.96 5.71 8.72
C LEU A 124 -1.35 7.12 8.54
N ALA A 125 -0.56 7.32 7.49
CA ALA A 125 0.03 8.62 7.19
C ALA A 125 -1.03 9.69 6.89
N LEU A 126 -2.13 9.33 6.21
CA LEU A 126 -3.27 10.22 5.98
C LEU A 126 -3.98 10.58 7.29
N ALA A 127 -4.12 9.62 8.22
CA ALA A 127 -4.77 9.84 9.51
C ALA A 127 -3.97 10.80 10.40
N VAL A 128 -2.63 10.72 10.38
CA VAL A 128 -1.76 11.69 11.06
C VAL A 128 -1.98 13.09 10.50
N ARG A 129 -1.98 13.21 9.17
CA ARG A 129 -2.11 14.50 8.47
C ARG A 129 -3.52 15.12 8.54
N GLY A 130 -4.50 14.42 9.13
CA GLY A 130 -5.91 14.86 9.11
C GLY A 130 -6.53 14.80 7.70
N GLU A 131 -5.92 14.05 6.79
CA GLU A 131 -6.36 13.90 5.40
C GLU A 131 -7.07 12.56 5.14
N LEU A 132 -7.19 11.68 6.14
CA LEU A 132 -8.01 10.48 6.06
C LEU A 132 -9.50 10.82 6.25
N ARG A 133 -10.08 11.43 5.21
CA ARG A 133 -11.47 11.90 5.15
C ARG A 133 -11.94 12.02 3.70
N VAL A 134 -13.24 12.06 3.44
CA VAL A 134 -13.79 12.11 2.06
C VAL A 134 -13.18 13.24 1.22
N GLY A 135 -12.96 14.42 1.81
CA GLY A 135 -12.38 15.59 1.16
C GLY A 135 -10.85 15.66 1.14
N GLY A 136 -10.17 14.61 1.63
CA GLY A 136 -8.73 14.64 1.87
C GLY A 136 -7.85 14.78 0.64
N LYS A 137 -6.61 15.24 0.86
CA LYS A 137 -5.56 15.41 -0.16
C LYS A 137 -4.64 14.19 -0.23
N PHE A 138 -5.15 13.08 -0.76
CA PHE A 138 -4.46 11.79 -0.80
C PHE A 138 -3.15 11.78 -1.60
N ALA A 139 -3.06 12.61 -2.65
CA ALA A 139 -1.86 12.74 -3.48
C ALA A 139 -0.60 13.10 -2.67
N LEU A 140 -0.75 13.80 -1.54
CA LEU A 140 0.35 14.18 -0.64
C LEU A 140 1.09 12.97 -0.04
N VAL A 141 0.45 11.80 0.02
CA VAL A 141 1.01 10.56 0.55
C VAL A 141 1.29 9.56 -0.57
N THR A 142 0.36 9.41 -1.51
CA THR A 142 0.44 8.37 -2.54
C THR A 142 1.39 8.71 -3.67
N ASN A 143 1.62 10.01 -3.89
CA ASN A 143 2.39 10.51 -5.01
C ASN A 143 3.01 11.88 -4.69
N PRO A 144 3.94 11.96 -3.74
CA PRO A 144 4.54 13.22 -3.29
C PRO A 144 5.26 13.99 -4.42
N GLY A 145 5.56 13.34 -5.56
CA GLY A 145 6.09 13.96 -6.76
C GLY A 145 5.06 14.28 -7.87
N ALA A 146 3.81 13.80 -7.78
CA ALA A 146 2.80 14.09 -8.81
C ALA A 146 2.08 15.44 -8.62
N GLY A 147 2.59 16.29 -7.73
CA GLY A 147 2.35 17.72 -7.86
C GLY A 147 2.75 18.25 -9.24
N ASP A 148 3.75 17.64 -9.89
CA ASP A 148 4.33 18.12 -11.14
C ASP A 148 4.76 16.99 -12.09
N ARG A 149 3.81 16.22 -12.64
CA ARG A 149 4.09 15.67 -13.98
C ARG A 149 3.98 16.81 -14.97
N LEU A 150 5.13 17.40 -15.27
CA LEU A 150 5.26 18.45 -16.27
C LEU A 150 5.11 17.83 -17.65
N ILE A 151 4.08 18.23 -18.37
CA ILE A 151 3.98 18.01 -19.81
C ILE A 151 4.59 19.20 -20.54
N TYR A 152 5.25 18.92 -21.66
CA TYR A 152 5.71 19.95 -22.58
C TYR A 152 4.59 20.28 -23.56
N ILE A 153 4.21 21.54 -23.63
CA ILE A 153 3.27 22.05 -24.62
C ILE A 153 3.94 23.17 -25.42
N HIS A 154 3.63 23.25 -26.71
CA HIS A 154 4.05 24.36 -27.55
C HIS A 154 2.93 25.39 -27.58
N ILE A 155 3.23 26.60 -27.13
CA ILE A 155 2.34 27.77 -27.20
C ILE A 155 3.16 28.89 -27.81
N ASP A 156 2.66 29.52 -28.88
CA ASP A 156 3.32 30.62 -29.60
C ASP A 156 4.75 30.27 -30.06
N GLY A 157 4.95 29.05 -30.57
CA GLY A 157 6.27 28.56 -31.00
C GLY A 157 7.27 28.30 -29.86
N LYS A 158 6.91 28.54 -28.59
CA LYS A 158 7.78 28.34 -27.42
C LYS A 158 7.39 27.11 -26.62
N ARG A 159 8.40 26.32 -26.25
CA ARG A 159 8.25 25.11 -25.45
C ARG A 159 8.05 25.48 -23.98
N ARG A 160 6.85 25.26 -23.44
CA ARG A 160 6.49 25.59 -22.05
C ARG A 160 6.18 24.33 -21.24
N LYS A 161 6.58 24.32 -19.96
CA LYS A 161 6.28 23.25 -18.99
C LYS A 161 4.98 23.58 -18.27
N ARG A 162 4.00 22.66 -18.30
CA ARG A 162 2.73 22.82 -17.57
C ARG A 162 2.46 21.56 -16.77
N SER A 163 1.85 21.68 -15.59
CA SER A 163 1.35 20.49 -14.90
C SER A 163 0.30 19.82 -15.77
N GLN A 164 0.24 18.50 -15.76
CA GLN A 164 -0.75 17.70 -16.49
C GLN A 164 -2.20 18.12 -16.20
N ASN A 165 -2.45 18.79 -15.06
CA ASN A 165 -3.74 19.31 -14.65
C ASN A 165 -4.00 20.78 -15.06
N GLY A 166 -3.16 21.37 -15.92
CA GLY A 166 -3.35 22.72 -16.44
C GLY A 166 -2.98 23.87 -15.47
N SER A 167 -2.65 23.57 -14.21
CA SER A 167 -2.12 24.53 -13.25
C SER A 167 -0.66 24.87 -13.52
N LYS A 168 -0.23 26.09 -13.13
CA LYS A 168 1.20 26.41 -13.05
C LYS A 168 1.86 25.39 -12.10
N PRO A 169 3.09 24.92 -12.41
CA PRO A 169 3.83 24.09 -11.47
C PRO A 169 3.92 24.82 -10.14
N ALA A 170 3.67 24.11 -9.03
CA ALA A 170 3.87 24.73 -7.73
C ALA A 170 5.35 25.12 -7.66
N THR A 171 5.66 26.40 -7.49
CA THR A 171 7.04 26.84 -7.30
C THR A 171 7.61 26.04 -6.14
N ARG A 172 8.67 25.27 -6.44
CA ARG A 172 9.30 24.42 -5.45
C ARG A 172 9.85 25.33 -4.36
N ASP A 173 9.22 25.29 -3.20
CA ASP A 173 9.61 26.11 -2.06
C ASP A 173 10.92 25.52 -1.49
N TRP A 174 12.00 26.26 -1.68
CA TRP A 174 13.37 25.91 -1.30
C TRP A 174 13.73 26.35 0.12
N THR A 175 12.76 26.80 0.93
CA THR A 175 13.03 27.22 2.31
C THR A 175 13.83 26.13 3.06
N PRO A 176 15.09 26.40 3.45
CA PRO A 176 15.93 25.44 4.17
C PRO A 176 15.22 24.95 5.44
N GLY A 177 15.38 23.67 5.79
CA GLY A 177 14.76 23.10 7.00
C GLY A 177 13.24 22.87 6.94
N ARG A 178 12.50 23.42 5.97
CA ARG A 178 11.04 23.25 5.86
C ARG A 178 10.61 21.78 5.84
N TYR A 179 11.30 20.95 5.07
CA TYR A 179 11.01 19.52 5.00
C TYR A 179 11.27 18.81 6.33
N GLN A 180 12.26 19.26 7.10
CA GLN A 180 12.56 18.73 8.43
C GLN A 180 11.46 19.15 9.41
N HIS A 181 11.13 20.44 9.51
CA HIS A 181 10.05 20.95 10.36
C HIS A 181 8.70 20.31 10.04
N THR A 182 8.38 20.11 8.76
CA THR A 182 7.14 19.43 8.36
C THR A 182 7.10 17.99 8.86
N ARG A 183 8.25 17.29 8.88
CA ARG A 183 8.34 15.91 9.37
C ARG A 183 8.27 15.84 10.88
N GLU A 184 8.94 16.76 11.59
CA GLU A 184 8.85 16.91 13.05
C GLU A 184 7.42 17.21 13.47
N ALA A 185 6.73 18.15 12.81
CA ALA A 185 5.33 18.44 13.07
C ALA A 185 4.41 17.21 12.90
N TYR A 186 4.64 16.39 11.88
CA TYR A 186 3.89 15.13 11.72
C TYR A 186 4.21 14.11 12.81
N HIS A 187 5.47 14.01 13.22
CA HIS A 187 5.88 13.17 14.34
C HIS A 187 5.17 13.57 15.63
N ASP A 188 5.19 14.85 15.98
CA ASP A 188 4.54 15.38 17.18
C ASP A 188 3.03 15.17 17.13
N THR A 189 2.42 15.38 15.95
CA THR A 189 1.00 15.10 15.72
C THR A 189 0.66 13.62 15.93
N ALA A 190 1.52 12.71 15.45
CA ALA A 190 1.31 11.28 15.64
C ALA A 190 1.38 10.90 17.13
N LEU A 191 2.37 11.43 17.87
CA LEU A 191 2.49 11.22 19.31
C LEU A 191 1.28 11.77 20.08
N ALA A 192 0.87 13.00 19.77
CA ALA A 192 -0.31 13.61 20.38
C ALA A 192 -1.56 12.75 20.14
N LYS A 193 -1.77 12.25 18.91
CA LYS A 193 -2.90 11.37 18.59
C LYS A 193 -2.83 10.00 19.25
N LEU A 194 -1.64 9.41 19.42
CA LEU A 194 -1.47 8.14 20.15
C LEU A 194 -1.88 8.27 21.63
N ASN A 195 -1.64 9.44 22.22
CA ASN A 195 -1.96 9.71 23.63
C ASN A 195 -3.42 10.14 23.83
N THR A 196 -3.99 10.89 22.88
CA THR A 196 -5.31 11.54 23.06
C THR A 196 -6.46 10.86 22.31
N SER A 197 -6.20 10.20 21.17
CA SER A 197 -7.25 9.65 20.31
C SER A 197 -7.26 8.13 20.35
N SER A 198 -8.25 7.55 21.03
CA SER A 198 -8.51 6.10 21.05
C SER A 198 -8.68 5.53 19.64
N LYS A 199 -9.39 6.25 18.77
CA LYS A 199 -9.62 5.89 17.36
C LYS A 199 -8.32 5.79 16.56
N TYR A 200 -7.44 6.80 16.65
CA TYR A 200 -6.15 6.75 15.97
C TYR A 200 -5.23 5.69 16.56
N LYS A 201 -5.21 5.56 17.90
CA LYS A 201 -4.42 4.53 18.60
C LYS A 201 -4.82 3.12 18.16
N ALA A 202 -6.11 2.84 18.05
CA ALA A 202 -6.62 1.56 17.57
C ALA A 202 -6.20 1.29 16.11
N LEU A 203 -6.31 2.29 15.23
CA LEU A 203 -5.83 2.19 13.85
C LEU A 203 -4.34 1.89 13.76
N HIS A 204 -3.53 2.65 14.50
CA HIS A 204 -2.08 2.49 14.53
C HIS A 204 -1.66 1.10 15.01
N LEU A 205 -2.21 0.65 16.13
CA LEU A 205 -1.88 -0.66 16.70
C LEU A 205 -2.39 -1.82 15.84
N THR A 206 -3.55 -1.68 15.22
CA THR A 206 -4.07 -2.70 14.27
C THR A 206 -3.13 -2.86 13.09
N ILE A 207 -2.70 -1.74 12.49
CA ILE A 207 -1.75 -1.78 11.37
C ILE A 207 -0.39 -2.33 11.81
N ALA A 208 0.11 -1.96 12.99
CA ALA A 208 1.34 -2.52 13.53
C ALA A 208 1.25 -4.05 13.67
N ARG A 209 0.15 -4.55 14.24
CA ARG A 209 -0.09 -5.99 14.42
C ARG A 209 -0.12 -6.74 13.09
N LEU A 210 -0.76 -6.19 12.04
CA LEU A 210 -0.73 -6.80 10.71
C LEU A 210 0.71 -7.08 10.24
N PHE A 211 1.60 -6.08 10.36
CA PHE A 211 3.01 -6.27 10.00
C PHE A 211 3.70 -7.27 10.92
N VAL A 212 3.46 -7.20 12.23
CA VAL A 212 4.08 -8.12 13.20
C VAL A 212 3.72 -9.57 12.88
N ASP A 213 2.43 -9.86 12.70
CA ASP A 213 1.95 -11.22 12.50
C ASP A 213 2.52 -11.82 11.20
N GLN A 214 2.52 -11.05 10.11
CA GLN A 214 3.07 -11.53 8.85
C GLN A 214 4.61 -11.64 8.89
N LEU A 215 5.31 -10.71 9.53
CA LEU A 215 6.78 -10.78 9.63
C LEU A 215 7.25 -11.94 10.51
N LYS A 216 6.49 -12.29 11.56
CA LYS A 216 6.75 -13.51 12.35
C LYS A 216 6.61 -14.75 11.49
N LEU A 217 5.49 -14.89 10.78
CA LEU A 217 5.25 -16.00 9.86
C LEU A 217 6.34 -16.10 8.79
N ASP A 218 6.75 -14.97 8.20
CA ASP A 218 7.79 -14.92 7.18
C ASP A 218 9.17 -15.32 7.75
N LEU A 219 9.47 -14.98 9.01
CA LEU A 219 10.69 -15.42 9.68
C LEU A 219 10.67 -16.92 9.96
N ASP A 220 9.55 -17.47 10.42
CA ASP A 220 9.39 -18.92 10.64
C ASP A 220 9.56 -19.69 9.32
N HIS A 221 9.04 -19.15 8.21
CA HIS A 221 9.27 -19.67 6.87
C HIS A 221 10.72 -19.57 6.41
N LEU A 222 11.44 -18.51 6.81
CA LEU A 222 12.87 -18.35 6.50
C LEU A 222 13.74 -19.39 7.23
N HIS A 223 13.33 -19.78 8.44
CA HIS A 223 14.02 -20.77 9.27
C HIS A 223 13.60 -22.22 8.97
N SER A 224 12.63 -22.43 8.08
CA SER A 224 12.16 -23.75 7.65
C SER A 224 12.38 -23.96 6.15
N ASP A 225 11.95 -25.12 5.64
CA ASP A 225 12.01 -25.43 4.20
C ASP A 225 10.93 -24.68 3.38
N ARG A 226 10.08 -23.88 4.04
CA ARG A 226 8.97 -23.15 3.43
C ARG A 226 9.36 -21.76 2.92
N LYS A 227 10.62 -21.55 2.53
CA LYS A 227 11.12 -20.24 2.04
C LYS A 227 10.36 -19.69 0.83
N ALA A 228 9.77 -20.54 0.01
CA ALA A 228 8.91 -20.15 -1.11
C ALA A 228 7.57 -19.54 -0.66
N ALA A 229 7.17 -19.74 0.59
CA ALA A 229 5.95 -19.19 1.18
C ALA A 229 6.17 -17.85 1.92
N ILE A 230 7.36 -17.25 1.80
CA ILE A 230 7.65 -15.94 2.36
C ILE A 230 6.90 -14.86 1.57
N SER A 231 6.16 -14.01 2.27
CA SER A 231 5.38 -12.95 1.65
C SER A 231 6.23 -11.74 1.24
N LEU A 232 5.64 -10.82 0.48
CA LEU A 232 6.23 -9.50 0.18
C LEU A 232 6.06 -8.49 1.33
N CYS A 233 5.65 -8.88 2.53
CA CYS A 233 5.45 -7.96 3.65
C CYS A 233 6.73 -7.18 3.98
N ALA A 234 7.87 -7.87 4.12
CA ALA A 234 9.15 -7.24 4.44
C ALA A 234 9.63 -6.23 3.39
N LYS A 235 9.25 -6.41 2.10
CA LYS A 235 9.52 -5.42 1.04
C LYS A 235 8.89 -4.07 1.36
N TRP A 236 7.66 -4.08 1.88
CA TRP A 236 6.88 -2.87 2.15
C TRP A 236 6.95 -2.37 3.59
N ALA A 237 7.40 -3.23 4.52
CA ALA A 237 7.52 -2.91 5.93
C ALA A 237 8.35 -1.62 6.15
N PRO A 238 7.94 -0.74 7.07
CA PRO A 238 8.60 0.55 7.26
C PRO A 238 10.01 0.35 7.83
N SER A 239 11.02 1.02 7.25
CA SER A 239 12.39 1.03 7.77
C SER A 239 12.56 2.06 8.89
N ASN A 240 13.46 1.80 9.82
CA ASN A 240 13.87 2.74 10.87
C ASN A 240 14.31 4.09 10.26
N LYS A 241 13.80 5.22 10.78
CA LYS A 241 14.04 6.58 10.28
C LYS A 241 13.58 6.80 8.81
N GLY A 242 12.83 5.85 8.23
CA GLY A 242 12.23 5.96 6.92
C GLY A 242 11.08 6.95 6.88
N SER A 243 10.57 7.26 5.68
CA SER A 243 9.50 8.26 5.51
C SER A 243 8.24 7.96 6.33
N ASN A 244 7.78 6.71 6.32
CA ASN A 244 6.60 6.29 7.09
C ASN A 244 6.85 6.43 8.59
N ASP A 245 7.99 5.94 9.06
CA ASP A 245 8.35 5.97 10.49
C ASP A 245 8.50 7.40 11.02
N LYS A 246 9.19 8.28 10.28
CA LYS A 246 9.33 9.69 10.69
C LYS A 246 7.99 10.42 10.82
N GLN A 247 6.96 9.97 10.13
CA GLN A 247 5.63 10.61 10.15
C GLN A 247 4.63 9.93 11.08
N THR A 248 4.84 8.67 11.46
CA THR A 248 3.81 7.87 12.15
C THR A 248 4.34 7.14 13.38
N CYS A 249 5.65 7.04 13.57
CA CYS A 249 6.30 6.24 14.64
C CYS A 249 5.98 4.74 14.61
N ILE A 250 5.41 4.23 13.51
CA ILE A 250 4.90 2.86 13.42
C ILE A 250 5.98 1.80 13.64
N VAL A 251 7.25 2.09 13.31
CA VAL A 251 8.35 1.14 13.52
C VAL A 251 8.57 0.88 15.01
N THR A 252 8.33 1.86 15.88
CA THR A 252 8.44 1.66 17.32
C THR A 252 7.46 0.59 17.78
N SER A 253 6.18 0.70 17.40
CA SER A 253 5.16 -0.29 17.79
C SER A 253 5.41 -1.67 17.19
N ILE A 254 5.86 -1.76 15.94
CA ILE A 254 6.23 -3.04 15.31
C ILE A 254 7.43 -3.67 16.05
N ALA A 255 8.48 -2.89 16.27
CA ALA A 255 9.72 -3.36 16.88
C ALA A 255 9.50 -3.85 18.31
N GLU A 256 8.78 -3.09 19.13
CA GLU A 256 8.48 -3.49 20.51
C GLU A 256 7.63 -4.76 20.60
N THR A 257 6.73 -4.98 19.65
CA THR A 257 5.87 -6.18 19.65
C THR A 257 6.65 -7.42 19.19
N LEU A 258 7.63 -7.25 18.29
CA LEU A 258 8.49 -8.34 17.83
C LEU A 258 9.60 -8.67 18.84
N TYR A 259 10.13 -7.65 19.51
CA TYR A 259 11.31 -7.72 20.35
C TYR A 259 11.00 -7.14 21.73
N PRO A 260 10.34 -7.92 22.61
CA PRO A 260 10.06 -7.50 23.98
C PRO A 260 11.36 -7.25 24.75
N PHE A 261 11.29 -6.46 25.83
CA PHE A 261 12.46 -6.03 26.62
C PHE A 261 13.41 -7.18 26.95
N SER A 262 12.88 -8.28 27.48
CA SER A 262 13.64 -9.48 27.87
C SER A 262 14.39 -10.17 26.73
N SER A 263 14.06 -9.88 25.47
CA SER A 263 14.69 -10.51 24.30
C SER A 263 15.88 -9.72 23.74
N VAL A 264 16.02 -8.44 24.10
CA VAL A 264 16.99 -7.53 23.45
C VAL A 264 17.81 -6.67 24.39
N CYS A 265 17.36 -6.52 25.64
CA CYS A 265 18.11 -5.79 26.67
C CYS A 265 18.82 -6.78 27.60
N PRO A 266 20.05 -6.47 28.07
CA PRO A 266 20.73 -7.26 29.09
C PRO A 266 19.95 -7.26 30.41
N ASP A 267 20.03 -8.37 31.15
CA ASP A 267 19.35 -8.55 32.46
C ASP A 267 19.78 -7.50 33.51
N SER A 268 20.94 -6.87 33.32
CA SER A 268 21.47 -5.82 34.19
C SER A 268 20.78 -4.47 34.02
N VAL A 269 19.92 -4.30 33.01
CA VAL A 269 19.21 -3.04 32.74
C VAL A 269 17.79 -3.14 33.29
N ASP A 270 17.40 -2.21 34.16
CA ASP A 270 16.04 -2.12 34.65
C ASP A 270 15.07 -1.67 33.52
N PRO A 271 14.02 -2.45 33.21
CA PRO A 271 12.99 -2.08 32.23
C PRO A 271 12.31 -0.73 32.50
N ALA A 272 12.19 -0.33 33.76
CA ALA A 272 11.60 0.94 34.16
C ALA A 272 12.58 2.11 34.05
N ALA A 273 13.90 1.85 34.16
CA ALA A 273 14.92 2.88 34.22
C ALA A 273 15.32 3.44 32.85
N ASP A 274 15.32 2.65 31.77
CA ASP A 274 15.74 3.15 30.45
C ASP A 274 14.90 2.63 29.26
N ARG A 275 13.70 3.19 29.15
CA ARG A 275 12.82 3.04 27.98
C ARG A 275 13.52 3.42 26.67
N THR A 276 14.40 4.41 26.70
CA THR A 276 15.07 4.92 25.49
C THR A 276 16.07 3.90 24.96
N LEU A 277 16.86 3.29 25.85
CA LEU A 277 17.77 2.20 25.52
C LEU A 277 17.01 1.00 24.95
N TYR A 278 15.93 0.57 25.61
CA TYR A 278 15.09 -0.51 25.09
C TYR A 278 14.60 -0.23 23.66
N LEU A 279 14.04 0.95 23.41
CA LEU A 279 13.56 1.30 22.07
C LEU A 279 14.67 1.30 21.02
N LYS A 280 15.90 1.70 21.38
CA LYS A 280 17.07 1.59 20.49
C LYS A 280 17.37 0.13 20.15
N HIS A 281 17.43 -0.75 21.15
CA HIS A 281 17.68 -2.18 20.95
C HIS A 281 16.58 -2.85 20.13
N ALA A 282 15.31 -2.68 20.49
CA ALA A 282 14.19 -3.26 19.76
C ALA A 282 14.15 -2.81 18.29
N ARG A 283 14.33 -1.50 18.02
CA ARG A 283 14.34 -0.96 16.66
C ARG A 283 15.56 -1.42 15.86
N ASN A 284 16.70 -1.61 16.51
CA ASN A 284 17.88 -2.19 15.88
C ASN A 284 17.63 -3.66 15.51
N SER A 285 17.13 -4.47 16.44
CA SER A 285 16.81 -5.88 16.20
C SER A 285 15.76 -6.06 15.10
N TYR A 286 14.73 -5.22 15.06
CA TYR A 286 13.79 -5.21 13.93
C TYR A 286 14.49 -4.95 12.58
N GLN A 287 15.42 -4.01 12.53
CA GLN A 287 16.14 -3.70 11.30
C GLN A 287 17.11 -4.81 10.88
N THR A 288 17.88 -5.36 11.82
CA THR A 288 18.98 -6.30 11.54
C THR A 288 18.52 -7.76 11.52
N SER A 289 17.68 -8.15 12.49
CA SER A 289 17.26 -9.54 12.70
C SER A 289 15.97 -9.89 11.95
N THR A 290 15.11 -8.91 11.63
CA THR A 290 13.91 -9.14 10.80
C THR A 290 14.11 -8.63 9.37
N LEU A 291 14.16 -7.31 9.16
CA LEU A 291 14.08 -6.73 7.82
C LEU A 291 15.29 -7.09 6.97
N SER A 292 16.50 -7.05 7.52
CA SER A 292 17.70 -7.36 6.74
C SER A 292 17.72 -8.80 6.25
N LYS A 293 17.32 -9.77 7.08
CA LYS A 293 17.26 -11.19 6.71
C LYS A 293 16.20 -11.44 5.64
N LEU A 294 14.97 -10.99 5.88
CA LEU A 294 13.86 -11.19 4.93
C LEU A 294 14.10 -10.47 3.60
N ARG A 295 14.61 -9.22 3.61
CA ARG A 295 14.89 -8.48 2.37
C ARG A 295 16.09 -9.03 1.60
N ALA A 296 17.03 -9.70 2.26
CA ALA A 296 18.10 -10.42 1.59
C ALA A 296 17.52 -11.63 0.84
N HIS A 297 16.65 -12.41 1.49
CA HIS A 297 15.95 -13.52 0.86
C HIS A 297 15.09 -13.07 -0.33
N LEU A 298 14.37 -11.96 -0.18
CA LEU A 298 13.55 -11.37 -1.26
C LEU A 298 14.36 -10.69 -2.38
N GLN A 299 15.69 -10.70 -2.32
CA GLN A 299 16.57 -10.09 -3.34
C GLN A 299 16.21 -8.63 -3.68
N ILE A 300 15.93 -7.83 -2.65
CA ILE A 300 15.57 -6.41 -2.82
C ILE A 300 16.79 -5.62 -3.32
N VAL A 301 16.74 -5.18 -4.58
CA VAL A 301 17.87 -4.54 -5.30
C VAL A 301 18.46 -3.33 -4.59
N GLU A 302 17.66 -2.57 -3.84
CA GLU A 302 18.15 -1.43 -3.08
C GLU A 302 19.24 -1.81 -2.06
N ARG A 303 19.29 -3.07 -1.62
CA ARG A 303 20.36 -3.59 -0.75
C ARG A 303 21.69 -3.61 -1.48
N ASP A 304 21.74 -4.24 -2.64
CA ASP A 304 22.95 -4.38 -3.43
C ASP A 304 23.40 -3.03 -4.02
N ILE A 305 22.44 -2.19 -4.45
CA ILE A 305 22.72 -0.81 -4.89
C ILE A 305 23.40 -0.02 -3.76
N SER A 306 22.88 -0.13 -2.52
CA SER A 306 23.45 0.61 -1.38
C SER A 306 24.81 0.07 -0.96
N ALA A 307 25.01 -1.24 -1.02
CA ALA A 307 26.28 -1.91 -0.73
C ALA A 307 27.30 -1.82 -1.89
N GLN A 308 26.89 -1.28 -3.04
CA GLN A 308 27.65 -1.25 -4.29
C GLN A 308 28.07 -2.63 -4.81
N THR A 309 27.30 -3.67 -4.49
CA THR A 309 27.53 -5.06 -4.91
C THR A 309 26.67 -5.43 -6.11
N PHE A 310 26.82 -4.68 -7.21
CA PHE A 310 26.02 -4.85 -8.44
C PHE A 310 26.17 -6.24 -9.06
N GLU A 311 27.31 -6.89 -8.83
CA GLU A 311 27.60 -8.25 -9.28
C GLU A 311 26.57 -9.28 -8.76
N LYS A 312 25.94 -9.01 -7.62
CA LYS A 312 24.92 -9.89 -7.01
C LYS A 312 23.52 -9.71 -7.59
N ILE A 313 23.29 -8.66 -8.39
CA ILE A 313 21.96 -8.32 -8.90
C ILE A 313 21.62 -9.21 -10.11
N VAL A 314 20.65 -10.10 -9.93
CA VAL A 314 20.10 -10.88 -11.04
C VAL A 314 19.01 -10.06 -11.75
N TYR A 315 19.36 -9.37 -12.84
CA TYR A 315 18.45 -8.42 -13.53
C TYR A 315 17.11 -9.04 -13.96
N ALA A 316 17.09 -10.33 -14.32
CA ALA A 316 15.87 -11.05 -14.67
C ALA A 316 14.85 -11.16 -13.53
N ASN A 317 15.30 -11.05 -12.27
CA ASN A 317 14.46 -11.11 -11.08
C ASN A 317 14.01 -9.71 -10.60
N VAL A 318 14.55 -8.64 -11.20
CA VAL A 318 14.28 -7.27 -10.77
C VAL A 318 12.92 -6.82 -11.32
N PRO A 319 11.94 -6.46 -10.46
CA PRO A 319 10.63 -6.01 -10.93
C PRO A 319 10.73 -4.74 -11.80
N GLU A 320 9.86 -4.60 -12.81
CA GLU A 320 9.86 -3.52 -13.81
C GLU A 320 9.84 -2.13 -13.17
N LEU A 321 9.08 -1.94 -12.08
CA LEU A 321 9.03 -0.64 -11.41
C LEU A 321 10.37 -0.29 -10.74
N ALA A 322 11.08 -1.27 -10.19
CA ALA A 322 12.43 -1.09 -9.66
C ALA A 322 13.42 -0.89 -10.81
N MET A 323 13.30 -1.67 -11.88
CA MET A 323 14.09 -1.56 -13.10
C MET A 323 14.05 -0.14 -13.66
N LYS A 324 12.85 0.40 -13.87
CA LYS A 324 12.63 1.77 -14.36
C LYS A 324 13.15 2.85 -13.41
N ARG A 325 13.07 2.61 -12.10
CA ARG A 325 13.53 3.59 -11.09
C ARG A 325 15.05 3.68 -11.04
N TYR A 326 15.74 2.54 -11.19
CA TYR A 326 17.19 2.44 -10.99
C TYR A 326 17.96 2.25 -12.29
N GLU A 327 17.30 2.30 -13.44
CA GLU A 327 17.88 2.18 -14.79
C GLU A 327 19.15 3.03 -14.98
N GLU A 328 19.11 4.30 -14.58
CA GLU A 328 20.27 5.19 -14.67
C GLU A 328 21.42 4.75 -13.75
N VAL A 329 21.10 4.21 -12.57
CA VAL A 329 22.10 3.69 -11.64
C VAL A 329 22.75 2.43 -12.21
N PHE A 330 21.95 1.51 -12.77
CA PHE A 330 22.44 0.29 -13.39
C PHE A 330 23.34 0.59 -14.59
N ARG A 331 22.90 1.44 -15.52
CA ARG A 331 23.74 1.87 -16.66
C ARG A 331 25.06 2.49 -16.22
N ARG A 332 25.04 3.33 -15.19
CA ARG A 332 26.25 4.04 -14.74
C ARG A 332 27.22 3.14 -13.96
N LYS A 333 26.73 2.09 -13.31
CA LYS A 333 27.52 1.30 -12.34
C LYS A 333 27.76 -0.14 -12.76
N ASP A 334 27.00 -0.68 -13.72
CA ASP A 334 27.08 -2.07 -14.18
C ASP A 334 26.62 -2.18 -15.66
N LEU A 335 27.21 -1.35 -16.52
CA LEU A 335 26.78 -1.15 -17.91
C LEU A 335 26.73 -2.44 -18.72
N GLU A 336 27.82 -3.20 -18.74
CA GLU A 336 27.97 -4.38 -19.61
C GLU A 336 26.91 -5.45 -19.33
N ARG A 337 26.71 -5.82 -18.05
CA ARG A 337 25.70 -6.80 -17.65
C ARG A 337 24.29 -6.26 -17.88
N PHE A 338 24.07 -4.98 -17.61
CA PHE A 338 22.77 -4.36 -17.79
C PHE A 338 22.35 -4.30 -19.27
N ASP A 339 23.25 -3.88 -20.16
CA ASP A 339 23.00 -3.84 -21.59
C ASP A 339 22.83 -5.25 -22.17
N GLY A 340 23.67 -6.21 -21.74
CA GLY A 340 23.51 -7.62 -22.11
C GLY A 340 22.13 -8.18 -21.72
N TYR A 341 21.63 -7.84 -20.53
CA TYR A 341 20.27 -8.19 -20.10
C TYR A 341 19.19 -7.51 -20.97
N ARG A 342 19.37 -6.23 -21.33
CA ARG A 342 18.43 -5.49 -22.18
C ARG A 342 18.32 -6.13 -23.58
N ASP A 343 19.44 -6.54 -24.15
CA ASP A 343 19.49 -7.22 -25.44
C ASP A 343 18.84 -8.61 -25.39
N TYR A 344 19.08 -9.35 -24.30
CA TYR A 344 18.41 -10.63 -24.06
C TYR A 344 16.88 -10.46 -23.97
N GLU A 345 16.40 -9.50 -23.17
CA GLU A 345 14.97 -9.21 -23.05
C GLU A 345 14.34 -8.73 -24.37
N ALA A 346 15.06 -7.93 -25.15
CA ALA A 346 14.59 -7.49 -26.47
C ALA A 346 14.40 -8.67 -27.42
N ARG A 347 15.38 -9.59 -27.48
CA ARG A 347 15.29 -10.83 -28.28
C ARG A 347 14.12 -11.71 -27.83
N ARG A 348 14.00 -11.96 -26.52
CA ARG A 348 12.91 -12.74 -25.93
C ARG A 348 11.53 -12.16 -26.25
N LYS A 349 11.39 -10.83 -26.24
CA LYS A 349 10.13 -10.16 -26.60
C LYS A 349 9.83 -10.26 -28.09
N TRP A 350 10.84 -10.12 -28.93
CA TRP A 350 10.72 -10.27 -30.38
C TRP A 350 10.24 -11.69 -30.75
N GLU A 351 10.85 -12.73 -30.18
CA GLU A 351 10.46 -14.13 -30.35
C GLU A 351 8.99 -14.37 -29.95
N LYS A 352 8.58 -13.88 -28.76
CA LYS A 352 7.18 -14.01 -28.30
C LYS A 352 6.17 -13.22 -29.13
N SER A 353 6.57 -12.08 -29.69
CA SER A 353 5.68 -11.24 -30.52
C SER A 353 5.37 -11.85 -31.90
N GLY A 354 6.14 -12.87 -32.31
CA GLY A 354 5.87 -13.64 -33.53
C GLY A 354 4.77 -14.71 -33.39
N GLU A 355 4.35 -15.08 -32.17
CA GLU A 355 3.47 -16.25 -31.95
C GLU A 355 2.07 -15.98 -31.38
N VAL A 356 1.73 -14.81 -30.81
CA VAL A 356 0.40 -14.62 -30.20
C VAL A 356 -0.14 -13.20 -30.37
N GLY A 357 -1.22 -13.07 -31.15
CA GLY A 357 -2.24 -12.04 -30.90
C GLY A 357 -3.24 -12.56 -29.86
N PHE A 358 -3.71 -11.71 -28.95
CA PHE A 358 -5.11 -11.63 -28.47
C PHE A 358 -5.27 -10.63 -27.31
N GLY A 359 -6.45 -10.02 -27.25
CA GLY A 359 -6.77 -8.85 -26.45
C GLY A 359 -6.92 -9.08 -24.94
N LYS A 360 -6.60 -8.04 -24.17
CA LYS A 360 -7.01 -7.90 -22.76
C LYS A 360 -8.48 -7.50 -22.71
N GLU A 361 -9.35 -8.47 -22.51
CA GLU A 361 -10.77 -8.24 -22.26
C GLU A 361 -10.97 -7.60 -20.87
N ARG A 362 -11.43 -6.35 -20.83
CA ARG A 362 -11.84 -5.68 -19.59
C ARG A 362 -13.16 -6.28 -19.12
N LYS A 363 -13.12 -7.13 -18.09
CA LYS A 363 -14.33 -7.68 -17.47
C LYS A 363 -15.12 -6.55 -16.82
N HIS A 364 -16.29 -6.24 -17.38
CA HIS A 364 -17.28 -5.38 -16.74
C HIS A 364 -17.97 -6.18 -15.63
N ASP A 365 -17.62 -5.89 -14.37
CA ASP A 365 -18.35 -6.42 -13.23
C ASP A 365 -19.66 -5.65 -13.02
N SER A 366 -20.73 -6.37 -12.68
CA SER A 366 -22.03 -5.82 -12.25
C SER A 366 -22.14 -5.86 -10.72
N VAL A 367 -23.03 -5.04 -10.15
CA VAL A 367 -23.24 -5.02 -8.68
C VAL A 367 -23.63 -6.39 -8.14
N ALA A 368 -24.56 -7.10 -8.80
CA ALA A 368 -24.95 -8.45 -8.40
C ALA A 368 -23.75 -9.42 -8.34
N ARG A 369 -22.81 -9.28 -9.28
CA ARG A 369 -21.59 -10.10 -9.32
C ARG A 369 -20.65 -9.78 -8.17
N VAL A 370 -20.42 -8.51 -7.86
CA VAL A 370 -19.60 -8.10 -6.70
C VAL A 370 -20.22 -8.58 -5.40
N MET A 371 -21.55 -8.48 -5.27
CA MET A 371 -22.29 -8.88 -4.07
C MET A 371 -22.22 -10.37 -3.77
N GLY A 372 -22.30 -11.21 -4.81
CA GLY A 372 -22.23 -12.67 -4.71
C GLY A 372 -20.81 -13.25 -4.70
N HIS A 373 -19.77 -12.44 -4.95
CA HIS A 373 -18.41 -12.95 -5.12
C HIS A 373 -17.81 -13.45 -3.80
N GLU A 374 -17.28 -14.69 -3.78
CA GLU A 374 -16.69 -15.30 -2.58
C GLU A 374 -15.53 -14.47 -2.02
N GLY A 375 -14.79 -13.81 -2.92
CA GLY A 375 -13.70 -12.90 -2.59
C GLY A 375 -14.08 -11.67 -1.74
N TYR A 376 -15.36 -11.46 -1.42
CA TYR A 376 -15.79 -10.42 -0.48
C TYR A 376 -16.61 -10.94 0.71
N ARG A 377 -16.78 -12.27 0.85
CA ARG A 377 -17.59 -12.86 1.95
C ARG A 377 -16.99 -12.68 3.34
N MET A 378 -15.69 -12.42 3.41
CA MET A 378 -14.96 -12.22 4.65
C MET A 378 -15.13 -10.83 5.24
N LEU A 379 -15.70 -9.89 4.48
CA LEU A 379 -15.93 -8.54 4.93
C LEU A 379 -17.08 -8.52 5.95
N LYS A 380 -16.87 -7.82 7.07
CA LYS A 380 -17.81 -7.80 8.18
C LYS A 380 -18.16 -6.37 8.58
N VAL A 381 -19.44 -6.03 8.59
CA VAL A 381 -19.91 -4.80 9.22
C VAL A 381 -20.03 -5.03 10.72
N VAL A 382 -19.54 -4.08 11.50
CA VAL A 382 -19.54 -4.07 12.96
C VAL A 382 -19.91 -2.66 13.42
N ASP A 383 -20.87 -2.57 14.34
CA ASP A 383 -21.36 -1.33 14.92
C ASP A 383 -20.36 -0.68 15.89
#